data_AF-A0A935N0N8-F1
#
_entry.id   AF-A0A935N0N8-F1
#
_cell.length_a   1.000
_cell.length_b   1.000
_cell.length_c   1.000
_cell.angle_alpha   90.00
_cell.angle_beta   90.00
_cell.angle_gamma   90.00
#
_symmetry.space_group_name_H-M   'P 1'
#
loop_
_entity.id
_entity.type
_entity.pdbx_description
1 polymer ?
#
loop_
_entity_poly.entity_id
_entity_poly.type
_entity_poly.pdbx_seq_one_letter_code
_entity_poly.pdbx_strand_id
1 'polypeptide(L)'
;MNIQIEKCKVLIELVENLDSSKIYSVNKSKYGEMLNRIVLLSSGSKIYSDYKLERDEYNIGSNVRKKLLLALVKTKIDSFSFKKIKKNMVFYGVDLSNNNLQFLNLDGIDLRYANLSCTNMVRINLDSANLNGANISRANLDRVSLVEANLISSNLNGVCINEVNLKGAKLDSSNLSYININNSNLENSSFIQSNLNNSMLYNSNLSSCLFMSTNLINAVFTNSTLYNIDIYNSSLGSALFENVVVKNNLKGQLFEKNNVGLDTLFSKYIIICELSSFSDSILCRFKINER
;
A
#
# COMPACT_ATOMS: atom_id res chain seq x y z
N MET A 1 1.31 -12.42 -25.15
CA MET A 1 2.38 -11.57 -24.54
C MET A 1 3.05 -10.64 -25.56
N ASN A 2 3.59 -11.14 -26.68
CA ASN A 2 4.36 -10.34 -27.67
C ASN A 2 3.64 -9.09 -28.20
N ILE A 3 2.36 -9.16 -28.55
CA ILE A 3 1.60 -8.00 -29.06
C ILE A 3 1.54 -6.85 -28.04
N GLN A 4 1.43 -7.14 -26.74
CA GLN A 4 1.41 -6.11 -25.69
C GLN A 4 2.77 -5.44 -25.52
N ILE A 5 3.85 -6.20 -25.68
CA ILE A 5 5.21 -5.66 -25.58
C ILE A 5 5.48 -4.73 -26.77
N GLU A 6 5.12 -5.13 -27.99
CA GLU A 6 5.21 -4.26 -29.16
C GLU A 6 4.36 -3.00 -29.02
N LYS A 7 3.14 -3.15 -28.49
CA LYS A 7 2.27 -2.03 -28.14
C LYS A 7 2.93 -1.07 -27.14
N CYS A 8 3.60 -1.59 -26.11
CA CYS A 8 4.34 -0.77 -25.16
C CYS A 8 5.52 -0.06 -25.84
N LYS A 9 6.25 -0.70 -26.75
CA LYS A 9 7.34 -0.07 -27.52
C LYS A 9 6.85 1.12 -28.35
N VAL A 10 5.74 0.94 -29.08
CA VAL A 10 5.12 2.03 -29.86
C VAL A 10 4.67 3.16 -28.95
N LEU A 11 4.07 2.84 -27.80
CA LEU A 11 3.66 3.86 -26.82
C LEU A 11 4.85 4.61 -26.22
N ILE A 12 5.98 3.94 -25.94
CA ILE A 12 7.19 4.59 -25.46
C ILE A 12 7.64 5.65 -26.46
N GLU A 13 7.77 5.29 -27.74
CA GLU A 13 8.19 6.21 -28.79
C GLU A 13 7.24 7.42 -28.91
N LEU A 14 5.93 7.20 -28.81
CA LEU A 14 4.95 8.29 -28.86
C LEU A 14 5.03 9.21 -27.64
N VAL A 15 5.22 8.64 -26.44
CA VAL A 15 5.35 9.40 -25.19
C VAL A 15 6.65 10.22 -25.18
N GLU A 16 7.77 9.63 -25.58
CA GLU A 16 9.05 10.34 -25.70
C GLU A 16 8.99 11.47 -26.74
N ASN A 17 8.29 11.26 -27.85
CA ASN A 17 8.03 12.33 -28.83
C ASN A 17 7.12 13.43 -28.29
N LEU A 18 6.17 13.10 -27.41
CA LEU A 18 5.29 14.08 -26.75
C LEU A 18 6.08 14.99 -25.79
N ASP A 19 7.12 14.46 -25.14
CA ASP A 19 8.01 15.18 -24.21
C ASP A 19 9.09 16.04 -24.91
N SER A 20 9.22 15.94 -26.25
CA SER A 20 10.07 16.85 -27.00
C SER A 20 9.56 18.29 -26.78
N SER A 21 10.36 19.08 -26.06
CA SER A 21 10.07 20.38 -25.43
C SER A 21 9.60 21.52 -26.36
N LYS A 22 9.24 21.21 -27.59
CA LYS A 22 8.79 22.13 -28.64
C LYS A 22 7.30 22.02 -28.98
N ILE A 23 6.57 20.98 -28.57
CA ILE A 23 5.15 20.82 -29.03
C ILE A 23 4.17 21.58 -28.15
N TYR A 24 4.34 21.53 -26.82
CA TYR A 24 3.38 22.15 -25.89
C TYR A 24 3.33 23.69 -26.00
N SER A 25 4.49 24.32 -26.21
CA SER A 25 4.60 25.79 -26.33
C SER A 25 4.31 26.31 -27.73
N VAL A 26 4.45 25.49 -28.77
CA VAL A 26 4.37 25.93 -30.18
C VAL A 26 3.06 25.48 -30.86
N ASN A 27 2.47 24.34 -30.48
CA ASN A 27 1.27 23.81 -31.14
C ASN A 27 0.40 22.92 -30.23
N LYS A 28 -0.49 23.56 -29.46
CA LYS A 28 -1.44 22.91 -28.53
C LYS A 28 -2.38 21.91 -29.21
N SER A 29 -2.74 22.12 -30.48
CA SER A 29 -3.57 21.18 -31.26
C SER A 29 -2.83 19.87 -31.50
N LYS A 30 -1.58 19.96 -31.97
CA LYS A 30 -0.74 18.79 -32.23
C LYS A 30 -0.44 17.99 -30.96
N TYR A 31 -0.23 18.67 -29.83
CA TYR A 31 -0.12 18.02 -28.53
C TYR A 31 -1.38 17.21 -28.19
N GLY A 32 -2.56 17.82 -28.32
CA GLY A 32 -3.84 17.16 -28.05
C GLY A 32 -4.08 15.95 -28.96
N GLU A 33 -3.76 16.06 -30.25
CA GLU A 33 -3.85 14.94 -31.21
C GLU A 33 -2.92 13.78 -30.84
N MET A 34 -1.66 14.07 -30.51
CA MET A 34 -0.71 13.03 -30.09
C MET A 34 -1.13 12.37 -28.79
N LEU A 35 -1.60 13.14 -27.81
CA LEU A 35 -2.08 12.60 -26.54
C LEU A 35 -3.34 11.73 -26.74
N ASN A 36 -4.28 12.18 -27.58
CA ASN A 36 -5.45 11.38 -27.95
C ASN A 36 -5.03 10.07 -28.63
N ARG A 37 -4.01 10.10 -29.48
CA ARG A 37 -3.46 8.90 -30.11
C ARG A 37 -2.83 7.95 -29.07
N ILE A 38 -2.09 8.46 -28.09
CA ILE A 38 -1.54 7.65 -26.98
C ILE A 38 -2.68 7.02 -26.17
N VAL A 39 -3.72 7.78 -25.82
CA VAL A 39 -4.87 7.27 -25.06
C VAL A 39 -5.61 6.19 -25.86
N LEU A 40 -5.90 6.44 -27.14
CA LEU A 40 -6.55 5.46 -28.03
C LEU A 40 -5.69 4.20 -28.17
N LEU A 41 -4.40 4.37 -28.42
CA LEU A 41 -3.49 3.23 -28.51
C LEU A 41 -3.40 2.51 -27.18
N SER A 42 -3.46 3.16 -26.02
CA SER A 42 -3.48 2.46 -24.73
C SER A 42 -4.68 1.50 -24.63
N SER A 43 -5.83 1.87 -25.20
CA SER A 43 -7.07 1.10 -25.20
C SER A 43 -7.04 -0.11 -26.17
N GLY A 44 -7.99 -1.04 -26.05
CA GLY A 44 -8.16 -2.17 -27.00
C GLY A 44 -7.36 -3.45 -26.70
N SER A 45 -6.67 -3.53 -25.57
CA SER A 45 -6.14 -4.79 -25.05
C SER A 45 -7.20 -5.45 -24.16
N LYS A 46 -7.55 -6.72 -24.39
CA LYS A 46 -8.42 -7.48 -23.45
C LYS A 46 -7.92 -7.27 -22.02
N ILE A 47 -8.85 -6.90 -21.15
CA ILE A 47 -8.64 -6.72 -19.72
C ILE A 47 -8.16 -8.05 -19.16
N TYR A 48 -6.90 -8.12 -18.75
CA TYR A 48 -6.27 -9.30 -18.14
C TYR A 48 -6.75 -9.47 -16.67
N SER A 49 -8.05 -9.37 -16.42
CA SER A 49 -8.64 -9.74 -15.13
C SER A 49 -8.57 -11.24 -14.88
N ASP A 50 -8.41 -12.06 -15.93
CA ASP A 50 -8.70 -13.50 -15.85
C ASP A 50 -7.48 -14.44 -15.96
N TYR A 51 -6.28 -13.93 -16.25
CA TYR A 51 -5.11 -14.81 -16.29
C TYR A 51 -4.51 -15.00 -14.90
N LYS A 52 -4.70 -16.21 -14.36
CA LYS A 52 -3.73 -16.84 -13.45
C LYS A 52 -2.48 -17.16 -14.27
N LEU A 53 -1.58 -16.19 -14.42
CA LEU A 53 -0.27 -16.46 -15.00
C LEU A 53 0.53 -17.35 -14.03
N GLU A 54 1.30 -18.28 -14.57
CA GLU A 54 2.28 -19.03 -13.78
C GLU A 54 3.47 -18.10 -13.44
N ARG A 55 4.14 -18.33 -12.30
CA ARG A 55 5.15 -17.42 -11.70
C ARG A 55 6.27 -16.96 -12.63
N ASP A 56 6.53 -17.67 -13.71
CA ASP A 56 7.68 -17.41 -14.60
C ASP A 56 7.36 -16.49 -15.78
N GLU A 57 6.09 -16.28 -16.14
CA GLU A 57 5.74 -15.45 -17.31
C GLU A 57 5.72 -13.94 -16.99
N TYR A 58 5.57 -13.55 -15.72
CA TYR A 58 5.43 -12.14 -15.31
C TYR A 58 6.63 -11.24 -15.66
N ASN A 59 7.83 -11.82 -15.86
CA ASN A 59 9.04 -11.07 -16.16
C ASN A 59 9.17 -10.69 -17.65
N ILE A 60 8.47 -11.39 -18.54
CA ILE A 60 8.59 -11.15 -19.98
C ILE A 60 8.05 -9.74 -20.31
N GLY A 61 8.90 -8.90 -20.89
CA GLY A 61 8.57 -7.50 -21.18
C GLY A 61 8.58 -6.56 -19.97
N SER A 62 9.04 -6.99 -18.79
CA SER A 62 9.15 -6.16 -17.58
C SER A 62 9.93 -4.88 -17.83
N ASN A 63 11.09 -4.97 -18.50
CA ASN A 63 11.88 -3.80 -18.88
C ASN A 63 11.14 -2.81 -19.80
N VAL A 64 10.29 -3.31 -20.70
CA VAL A 64 9.51 -2.46 -21.61
C VAL A 64 8.39 -1.77 -20.83
N ARG A 65 7.68 -2.51 -19.97
CA ARG A 65 6.66 -1.95 -19.07
C ARG A 65 7.24 -0.90 -18.12
N LYS A 66 8.42 -1.15 -17.55
CA LYS A 66 9.16 -0.20 -16.72
C LYS A 66 9.46 1.09 -17.47
N LYS A 67 10.08 0.98 -18.66
CA LYS A 67 10.40 2.15 -19.50
C LYS A 67 9.16 2.98 -19.79
N LEU A 68 8.06 2.33 -20.16
CA LEU A 68 6.81 3.01 -20.44
C LEU A 68 6.23 3.71 -19.22
N LEU A 69 6.16 3.04 -18.07
CA LEU A 69 5.66 3.68 -16.85
C LEU A 69 6.50 4.90 -16.48
N LEU A 70 7.83 4.76 -16.52
CA LEU A 70 8.76 5.85 -16.23
C LEU A 70 8.65 7.00 -17.25
N ALA A 71 8.43 6.71 -18.53
CA ALA A 71 8.21 7.73 -19.55
C ALA A 71 6.89 8.47 -19.30
N LEU A 72 5.81 7.75 -19.00
CA LEU A 72 4.50 8.34 -18.73
C LEU A 72 4.50 9.28 -17.52
N VAL A 73 5.22 8.93 -16.46
CA VAL A 73 5.28 9.75 -15.23
C VAL A 73 6.25 10.93 -15.34
N LYS A 74 7.26 10.85 -16.21
CA LYS A 74 8.17 11.97 -16.50
C LYS A 74 7.54 13.00 -17.44
N THR A 75 6.70 12.53 -18.37
CA THR A 75 6.01 13.38 -19.34
C THR A 75 4.86 14.13 -18.66
N LYS A 76 4.65 15.41 -18.99
CA LYS A 76 3.56 16.24 -18.44
C LYS A 76 2.18 15.88 -19.01
N ILE A 77 1.73 14.64 -18.82
CA ILE A 77 0.40 14.18 -19.20
C ILE A 77 -0.62 14.66 -18.16
N ASP A 78 -1.77 15.17 -18.59
CA ASP A 78 -2.83 15.57 -17.67
C ASP A 78 -3.40 14.37 -16.90
N SER A 79 -3.90 14.60 -15.69
CA SER A 79 -4.36 13.54 -14.79
C SER A 79 -5.48 12.68 -15.39
N PHE A 80 -6.35 13.25 -16.22
CA PHE A 80 -7.46 12.54 -16.85
C PHE A 80 -6.96 11.57 -17.92
N SER A 81 -6.07 12.04 -18.80
CA SER A 81 -5.42 11.20 -19.80
C SER A 81 -4.55 10.12 -19.15
N PHE A 82 -3.77 10.47 -18.12
CA PHE A 82 -2.91 9.51 -17.42
C PHE A 82 -3.75 8.42 -16.74
N LYS A 83 -4.88 8.78 -16.12
CA LYS A 83 -5.82 7.81 -15.54
C LYS A 83 -6.37 6.83 -16.58
N LYS A 84 -6.74 7.31 -17.77
CA LYS A 84 -7.17 6.43 -18.88
C LYS A 84 -6.06 5.50 -19.34
N ILE A 85 -4.85 6.01 -19.49
CA ILE A 85 -3.69 5.20 -19.90
C ILE A 85 -3.44 4.12 -18.84
N LYS A 86 -3.28 4.48 -17.55
CA LYS A 86 -3.07 3.52 -16.45
C LYS A 86 -4.13 2.41 -16.41
N LYS A 87 -5.40 2.75 -16.62
CA LYS A 87 -6.51 1.77 -16.63
C LYS A 87 -6.44 0.78 -17.80
N ASN A 88 -5.91 1.19 -18.94
CA ASN A 88 -5.86 0.38 -20.15
C ASN A 88 -4.54 -0.37 -20.34
N MET A 89 -3.52 0.01 -19.55
CA MET A 89 -2.17 -0.54 -19.63
C MET A 89 -1.93 -1.60 -18.56
N VAL A 90 -1.01 -2.50 -18.87
CA VAL A 90 -0.66 -3.62 -17.99
C VAL A 90 0.72 -3.36 -17.40
N PHE A 91 0.79 -3.18 -16.09
CA PHE A 91 2.06 -3.02 -15.35
C PHE A 91 2.29 -4.13 -14.31
N TYR A 92 1.49 -5.21 -14.29
CA TYR A 92 1.79 -6.37 -13.45
C TYR A 92 3.21 -6.89 -13.73
N GLY A 93 3.92 -7.43 -12.75
CA GLY A 93 5.23 -8.06 -12.93
C GLY A 93 6.34 -7.10 -13.35
N VAL A 94 6.13 -5.79 -13.26
CA VAL A 94 7.15 -4.80 -13.65
C VAL A 94 8.24 -4.75 -12.59
N ASP A 95 9.50 -4.65 -13.02
CA ASP A 95 10.62 -4.46 -12.12
C ASP A 95 10.93 -2.97 -11.97
N LEU A 96 10.38 -2.41 -10.90
CA LEU A 96 10.60 -1.04 -10.46
C LEU A 96 11.62 -0.98 -9.32
N SER A 97 12.28 -2.07 -8.94
CA SER A 97 13.21 -2.08 -7.80
C SER A 97 14.28 -1.00 -7.90
N ASN A 98 14.64 -0.41 -6.76
CA ASN A 98 15.65 0.65 -6.64
C ASN A 98 15.33 1.95 -7.44
N ASN A 99 14.08 2.18 -7.84
CA ASN A 99 13.69 3.42 -8.52
C ASN A 99 13.20 4.49 -7.53
N ASN A 100 13.31 5.75 -7.95
CA ASN A 100 12.69 6.89 -7.29
C ASN A 100 11.33 7.17 -7.93
N LEU A 101 10.26 6.96 -7.17
CA LEU A 101 8.86 7.13 -7.57
C LEU A 101 8.12 8.12 -6.66
N GLN A 102 8.87 8.99 -5.97
CA GLN A 102 8.30 9.93 -5.01
C GLN A 102 7.25 10.85 -5.68
N PHE A 103 6.23 11.22 -4.91
CA PHE A 103 5.18 12.19 -5.28
C PHE A 103 4.31 11.79 -6.50
N LEU A 104 4.44 10.58 -7.04
CA LEU A 104 3.65 10.16 -8.19
C LEU A 104 2.21 9.84 -7.79
N ASN A 105 1.27 10.08 -8.71
CA ASN A 105 -0.11 9.64 -8.57
C ASN A 105 -0.35 8.37 -9.40
N LEU A 106 -0.27 7.22 -8.76
CA LEU A 106 -0.53 5.90 -9.33
C LEU A 106 -1.85 5.30 -8.81
N ASP A 107 -2.86 6.12 -8.49
CA ASP A 107 -4.21 5.65 -8.12
C ASP A 107 -4.75 4.62 -9.12
N GLY A 108 -5.32 3.53 -8.60
CA GLY A 108 -5.97 2.47 -9.37
C GLY A 108 -5.07 1.67 -10.31
N ILE A 109 -3.74 1.81 -10.24
CA ILE A 109 -2.81 1.10 -11.14
C ILE A 109 -2.81 -0.41 -10.87
N ASP A 110 -2.64 -1.22 -11.92
CA ASP A 110 -2.39 -2.66 -11.80
C ASP A 110 -0.88 -2.94 -11.77
N LEU A 111 -0.36 -3.20 -10.57
CA LEU A 111 1.02 -3.56 -10.25
C LEU A 111 1.11 -4.96 -9.60
N ARG A 112 0.17 -5.86 -9.92
CA ARG A 112 0.22 -7.25 -9.41
C ARG A 112 1.58 -7.88 -9.67
N TYR A 113 2.16 -8.58 -8.71
CA TYR A 113 3.48 -9.23 -8.85
C TYR A 113 4.64 -8.28 -9.23
N ALA A 114 4.47 -6.96 -9.16
CA ALA A 114 5.56 -6.03 -9.45
C ALA A 114 6.68 -6.16 -8.40
N ASN A 115 7.92 -5.98 -8.83
CA ASN A 115 9.04 -5.80 -7.92
C ASN A 115 9.23 -4.32 -7.63
N LEU A 116 8.82 -3.89 -6.45
CA LEU A 116 8.96 -2.55 -5.87
C LEU A 116 9.99 -2.54 -4.71
N SER A 117 10.82 -3.58 -4.58
CA SER A 117 11.78 -3.67 -3.49
C SER A 117 12.81 -2.53 -3.54
N CYS A 118 13.19 -2.04 -2.35
CA CYS A 118 14.15 -0.93 -2.21
C CYS A 118 13.77 0.34 -3.00
N THR A 119 12.50 0.52 -3.37
CA THR A 119 12.05 1.73 -4.07
C THR A 119 11.84 2.88 -3.12
N ASN A 120 12.07 4.10 -3.60
CA ASN A 120 11.71 5.29 -2.87
C ASN A 120 10.34 5.77 -3.35
N MET A 121 9.31 5.57 -2.52
CA MET A 121 7.91 5.87 -2.81
C MET A 121 7.36 6.98 -1.91
N VAL A 122 8.21 7.82 -1.30
CA VAL A 122 7.77 8.91 -0.41
C VAL A 122 6.63 9.72 -1.05
N ARG A 123 5.51 9.84 -0.34
CA ARG A 123 4.29 10.55 -0.78
C ARG A 123 3.70 10.09 -2.11
N ILE A 124 3.94 8.85 -2.52
CA ILE A 124 3.22 8.28 -3.67
C ILE A 124 1.74 8.07 -3.28
N ASN A 125 0.83 8.32 -4.23
CA ASN A 125 -0.55 7.88 -4.13
C ASN A 125 -0.71 6.55 -4.89
N LEU A 126 -1.06 5.49 -4.16
CA LEU A 126 -1.40 4.14 -4.63
C LEU A 126 -2.81 3.74 -4.17
N ASP A 127 -3.70 4.70 -3.96
CA ASP A 127 -5.09 4.46 -3.57
C ASP A 127 -5.77 3.55 -4.60
N SER A 128 -6.51 2.55 -4.11
CA SER A 128 -7.19 1.52 -4.91
C SER A 128 -6.28 0.76 -5.89
N ALA A 129 -4.94 0.84 -5.74
CA ALA A 129 -4.01 0.11 -6.60
C ALA A 129 -4.13 -1.40 -6.37
N ASN A 130 -3.88 -2.18 -7.42
CA ASN A 130 -3.79 -3.63 -7.31
C ASN A 130 -2.30 -4.05 -7.22
N LEU A 131 -1.86 -4.38 -6.02
CA LEU A 131 -0.51 -4.80 -5.65
C LEU A 131 -0.49 -6.27 -5.19
N ASN A 132 -1.49 -7.08 -5.57
CA ASN A 132 -1.55 -8.48 -5.20
C ASN A 132 -0.27 -9.22 -5.64
N GLY A 133 0.38 -9.90 -4.70
CA GLY A 133 1.64 -10.60 -4.95
C GLY A 133 2.86 -9.71 -5.18
N ALA A 134 2.77 -8.38 -5.06
CA ALA A 134 3.90 -7.47 -5.28
C ALA A 134 4.98 -7.64 -4.19
N ASN A 135 6.24 -7.43 -4.56
CA ASN A 135 7.34 -7.34 -3.62
C ASN A 135 7.66 -5.87 -3.31
N ILE A 136 7.27 -5.38 -2.14
CA ILE A 136 7.48 -4.01 -1.66
C ILE A 136 8.54 -3.98 -0.53
N SER A 137 9.24 -5.10 -0.30
CA SER A 137 10.20 -5.22 0.80
C SER A 137 11.27 -4.13 0.77
N ARG A 138 11.59 -3.59 1.95
CA ARG A 138 12.59 -2.53 2.14
C ARG A 138 12.34 -1.24 1.35
N ALA A 139 11.15 -1.04 0.78
CA ALA A 139 10.79 0.23 0.16
C ALA A 139 10.62 1.34 1.20
N ASN A 140 10.82 2.60 0.79
CA ASN A 140 10.48 3.77 1.58
C ASN A 140 9.07 4.25 1.21
N LEU A 141 8.10 3.96 2.08
CA LEU A 141 6.70 4.38 2.04
C LEU A 141 6.37 5.61 2.91
N ASP A 142 7.29 6.55 3.15
CA ASP A 142 6.99 7.73 3.98
C ASP A 142 5.78 8.46 3.44
N ARG A 143 4.74 8.62 4.29
CA ARG A 143 3.51 9.35 3.92
C ARG A 143 2.85 8.83 2.65
N VAL A 144 2.95 7.53 2.37
CA VAL A 144 2.29 6.89 1.23
C VAL A 144 0.81 6.69 1.51
N SER A 145 -0.01 6.89 0.48
CA SER A 145 -1.43 6.55 0.50
C SER A 145 -1.67 5.25 -0.25
N LEU A 146 -2.28 4.29 0.42
CA LEU A 146 -2.66 2.95 -0.05
C LEU A 146 -4.13 2.67 0.33
N VAL A 147 -4.97 3.71 0.35
CA VAL A 147 -6.38 3.60 0.76
C VAL A 147 -7.08 2.62 -0.17
N GLU A 148 -7.75 1.61 0.39
CA GLU A 148 -8.46 0.56 -0.35
C GLU A 148 -7.58 -0.23 -1.34
N ALA A 149 -6.24 -0.18 -1.21
CA ALA A 149 -5.34 -0.93 -2.07
C ALA A 149 -5.43 -2.45 -1.82
N ASN A 150 -5.28 -3.23 -2.88
CA ASN A 150 -5.19 -4.69 -2.80
C ASN A 150 -3.74 -5.13 -2.69
N LEU A 151 -3.30 -5.54 -1.51
CA LEU A 151 -1.96 -6.02 -1.15
C LEU A 151 -1.97 -7.51 -0.78
N ILE A 152 -2.98 -8.28 -1.19
CA ILE A 152 -3.08 -9.71 -0.86
C ILE A 152 -1.83 -10.45 -1.35
N SER A 153 -1.29 -11.35 -0.54
CA SER A 153 -0.08 -12.14 -0.85
C SER A 153 1.19 -11.32 -1.17
N SER A 154 1.21 -10.02 -0.84
CA SER A 154 2.39 -9.17 -1.08
C SER A 154 3.47 -9.37 -0.01
N ASN A 155 4.68 -8.88 -0.30
CA ASN A 155 5.80 -8.87 0.64
C ASN A 155 6.16 -7.42 1.01
N LEU A 156 5.88 -7.02 2.24
CA LEU A 156 6.25 -5.73 2.85
C LEU A 156 7.30 -5.90 3.96
N ASN A 157 8.04 -7.01 3.98
CA ASN A 157 9.05 -7.26 5.02
C ASN A 157 10.10 -6.14 5.10
N GLY A 158 10.41 -5.71 6.32
CA GLY A 158 11.45 -4.71 6.60
C GLY A 158 11.22 -3.35 5.94
N VAL A 159 9.97 -3.02 5.62
CA VAL A 159 9.56 -1.67 5.23
C VAL A 159 9.64 -0.78 6.47
N CYS A 160 10.34 0.35 6.39
CA CYS A 160 10.69 1.15 7.57
C CYS A 160 10.19 2.60 7.50
N ILE A 161 8.95 2.95 7.90
CA ILE A 161 8.53 4.36 7.86
C ILE A 161 7.35 4.76 8.76
N ASN A 162 7.11 6.06 8.89
CA ASN A 162 6.03 6.70 9.63
C ASN A 162 4.89 7.16 8.68
N GLU A 163 3.68 7.33 9.23
CA GLU A 163 2.56 8.05 8.61
C GLU A 163 1.99 7.44 7.30
N VAL A 164 1.97 6.11 7.16
CA VAL A 164 1.32 5.44 6.02
C VAL A 164 -0.20 5.44 6.18
N ASN A 165 -0.94 5.64 5.09
CA ASN A 165 -2.39 5.48 5.08
C ASN A 165 -2.81 4.20 4.35
N LEU A 166 -3.16 3.17 5.11
CA LEU A 166 -3.65 1.85 4.69
C LEU A 166 -5.16 1.66 4.97
N LYS A 167 -5.92 2.75 5.15
CA LYS A 167 -7.36 2.66 5.43
C LYS A 167 -8.07 1.78 4.40
N GLY A 168 -8.78 0.74 4.85
CA GLY A 168 -9.51 -0.19 3.99
C GLY A 168 -8.65 -1.11 3.11
N ALA A 169 -7.33 -1.10 3.25
CA ALA A 169 -6.44 -1.93 2.44
C ALA A 169 -6.61 -3.43 2.76
N LYS A 170 -6.38 -4.28 1.75
CA LYS A 170 -6.44 -5.75 1.89
C LYS A 170 -5.04 -6.34 1.89
N LEU A 171 -4.56 -6.81 3.04
CA LEU A 171 -3.22 -7.36 3.24
C LEU A 171 -3.25 -8.85 3.60
N ASP A 172 -4.31 -9.56 3.20
CA ASP A 172 -4.48 -10.98 3.52
C ASP A 172 -3.32 -11.81 2.95
N SER A 173 -2.84 -12.77 3.73
CA SER A 173 -1.73 -13.66 3.37
C SER A 173 -0.43 -12.94 2.98
N SER A 174 -0.26 -11.68 3.37
CA SER A 174 0.95 -10.91 3.09
C SER A 174 2.01 -11.09 4.18
N ASN A 175 3.27 -10.81 3.83
CA ASN A 175 4.38 -10.79 4.79
C ASN A 175 4.73 -9.35 5.16
N LEU A 176 4.38 -8.93 6.37
CA LEU A 176 4.74 -7.65 6.98
C LEU A 176 5.68 -7.82 8.18
N SER A 177 6.41 -8.93 8.28
CA SER A 177 7.35 -9.11 9.39
C SER A 177 8.38 -7.99 9.42
N TYR A 178 8.71 -7.49 10.61
CA TYR A 178 9.64 -6.37 10.82
C TYR A 178 9.21 -5.06 10.13
N ILE A 179 7.94 -4.89 9.76
CA ILE A 179 7.47 -3.61 9.25
C ILE A 179 7.48 -2.56 10.37
N ASN A 180 7.91 -1.35 10.06
CA ASN A 180 7.65 -0.17 10.87
C ASN A 180 6.68 0.74 10.11
N ILE A 181 5.50 0.93 10.68
CA ILE A 181 4.42 1.80 10.21
C ILE A 181 3.80 2.53 11.42
N ASN A 182 4.67 3.18 12.20
CA ASN A 182 4.24 4.03 13.31
C ASN A 182 3.45 5.25 12.79
N ASN A 183 2.59 5.82 13.64
CA ASN A 183 1.75 6.98 13.33
C ASN A 183 0.86 6.80 12.09
N SER A 184 0.49 5.55 11.77
CA SER A 184 -0.17 5.20 10.52
C SER A 184 -1.67 4.98 10.71
N ASN A 185 -2.44 5.16 9.63
CA ASN A 185 -3.86 4.87 9.62
C ASN A 185 -4.11 3.54 8.91
N LEU A 186 -4.60 2.52 9.63
CA LEU A 186 -4.92 1.20 9.12
C LEU A 186 -6.42 0.88 9.28
N GLU A 187 -7.26 1.86 9.62
CA GLU A 187 -8.69 1.66 9.90
C GLU A 187 -9.39 0.81 8.82
N ASN A 188 -10.17 -0.18 9.24
CA ASN A 188 -10.90 -1.11 8.37
C ASN A 188 -10.03 -1.96 7.41
N SER A 189 -8.72 -2.08 7.65
CA SER A 189 -7.87 -2.95 6.83
C SER A 189 -7.95 -4.42 7.25
N SER A 190 -7.60 -5.32 6.32
CA SER A 190 -7.62 -6.76 6.53
C SER A 190 -6.22 -7.34 6.51
N PHE A 191 -5.91 -8.21 7.47
CA PHE A 191 -4.61 -8.85 7.67
C PHE A 191 -4.75 -10.38 7.78
N ILE A 192 -5.81 -10.97 7.25
CA ILE A 192 -6.17 -12.37 7.49
C ILE A 192 -5.03 -13.28 7.02
N GLN A 193 -4.58 -14.20 7.87
CA GLN A 193 -3.45 -15.12 7.59
C GLN A 193 -2.13 -14.41 7.23
N SER A 194 -1.98 -13.14 7.58
CA SER A 194 -0.74 -12.40 7.33
C SER A 194 0.30 -12.62 8.44
N ASN A 195 1.53 -12.21 8.16
CA ASN A 195 2.63 -12.23 9.12
C ASN A 195 3.05 -10.81 9.51
N LEU A 196 2.79 -10.41 10.75
CA LEU A 196 3.14 -9.12 11.36
C LEU A 196 4.13 -9.31 12.53
N ASN A 197 4.85 -10.43 12.55
CA ASN A 197 5.84 -10.72 13.57
C ASN A 197 6.90 -9.61 13.65
N ASN A 198 7.25 -9.18 14.87
CA ASN A 198 8.19 -8.07 15.14
C ASN A 198 7.81 -6.73 14.45
N SER A 199 6.53 -6.49 14.17
CA SER A 199 6.07 -5.22 13.59
C SER A 199 6.01 -4.08 14.61
N MET A 200 6.25 -2.86 14.17
CA MET A 200 6.09 -1.62 14.95
C MET A 200 4.89 -0.82 14.42
N LEU A 201 3.89 -0.66 15.26
CA LEU A 201 2.60 -0.03 14.98
C LEU A 201 2.28 1.02 16.07
N TYR A 202 3.28 1.76 16.55
CA TYR A 202 3.13 2.78 17.59
C TYR A 202 2.24 3.93 17.13
N ASN A 203 1.38 4.47 18.00
CA ASN A 203 0.47 5.60 17.68
C ASN A 203 -0.41 5.37 16.43
N SER A 204 -0.69 4.13 16.07
CA SER A 204 -1.41 3.81 14.84
C SER A 204 -2.90 3.60 15.09
N ASN A 205 -3.73 3.92 14.09
CA ASN A 205 -5.16 3.62 14.14
C ASN A 205 -5.43 2.26 13.47
N LEU A 206 -5.79 1.25 14.26
CA LEU A 206 -6.14 -0.10 13.79
C LEU A 206 -7.61 -0.43 14.06
N SER A 207 -8.48 0.57 14.17
CA SER A 207 -9.89 0.35 14.46
C SER A 207 -10.54 -0.46 13.34
N SER A 208 -11.35 -1.45 13.72
CA SER A 208 -12.06 -2.36 12.80
C SER A 208 -11.15 -3.20 11.88
N CYS A 209 -9.88 -3.39 12.26
CA CYS A 209 -8.99 -4.30 11.52
C CYS A 209 -9.33 -5.78 11.72
N LEU A 210 -9.09 -6.58 10.68
CA LEU A 210 -9.26 -8.04 10.73
C LEU A 210 -7.90 -8.75 10.84
N PHE A 211 -7.59 -9.31 12.02
CA PHE A 211 -6.36 -10.06 12.30
C PHE A 211 -6.59 -11.57 12.44
N MET A 212 -7.63 -12.12 11.79
CA MET A 212 -7.91 -13.55 11.88
C MET A 212 -6.74 -14.41 11.38
N SER A 213 -6.31 -15.39 12.17
CA SER A 213 -5.16 -16.26 11.90
C SER A 213 -3.86 -15.50 11.59
N THR A 214 -3.70 -14.30 12.15
CA THR A 214 -2.51 -13.46 11.94
C THR A 214 -1.40 -13.79 12.93
N ASN A 215 -0.16 -13.78 12.48
CA ASN A 215 0.99 -13.82 13.38
C ASN A 215 1.36 -12.41 13.86
N LEU A 216 1.08 -12.12 15.13
CA LEU A 216 1.35 -10.84 15.80
C LEU A 216 2.44 -10.97 16.89
N ILE A 217 3.22 -12.06 16.89
CA ILE A 217 4.26 -12.29 17.90
C ILE A 217 5.27 -11.14 17.89
N ASN A 218 5.61 -10.61 19.06
CA ASN A 218 6.48 -9.44 19.26
C ASN A 218 6.01 -8.14 18.58
N ALA A 219 4.77 -8.06 18.09
CA ALA A 219 4.25 -6.83 17.51
C ALA A 219 4.04 -5.75 18.59
N VAL A 220 4.33 -4.50 18.24
CA VAL A 220 4.25 -3.36 19.18
C VAL A 220 3.11 -2.45 18.79
N PHE A 221 2.08 -2.38 19.64
CA PHE A 221 0.87 -1.56 19.44
C PHE A 221 0.80 -0.36 20.38
N THR A 222 1.94 0.10 20.91
CA THR A 222 1.94 1.11 21.97
C THR A 222 1.24 2.40 21.52
N ASN A 223 0.35 2.95 22.36
CA ASN A 223 -0.50 4.12 22.10
C ASN A 223 -1.47 3.99 20.92
N SER A 224 -1.79 2.76 20.49
CA SER A 224 -2.60 2.54 19.28
C SER A 224 -4.06 2.25 19.59
N THR A 225 -4.95 2.54 18.63
CA THR A 225 -6.38 2.24 18.76
C THR A 225 -6.71 0.91 18.11
N LEU A 226 -7.26 -0.02 18.90
CA LEU A 226 -7.64 -1.38 18.52
C LEU A 226 -9.15 -1.60 18.75
N TYR A 227 -9.94 -0.56 18.48
CA TYR A 227 -11.39 -0.62 18.68
C TYR A 227 -12.02 -1.56 17.64
N ASN A 228 -12.86 -2.51 18.08
CA ASN A 228 -13.60 -3.41 17.20
C ASN A 228 -12.75 -4.29 16.26
N ILE A 229 -11.56 -4.73 16.70
CA ILE A 229 -10.74 -5.67 15.91
C ILE A 229 -11.18 -7.13 16.08
N ASP A 230 -10.87 -7.96 15.10
CA ASP A 230 -11.01 -9.42 15.17
C ASP A 230 -9.64 -10.09 15.25
N ILE A 231 -9.41 -10.91 16.27
CA ILE A 231 -8.14 -11.63 16.53
C ILE A 231 -8.36 -13.16 16.60
N TYR A 232 -9.43 -13.67 15.99
CA TYR A 232 -9.71 -15.10 15.99
C TYR A 232 -8.52 -15.91 15.45
N ASN A 233 -8.09 -16.92 16.20
CA ASN A 233 -6.94 -17.77 15.85
C ASN A 233 -5.58 -17.03 15.62
N SER A 234 -5.44 -15.77 16.05
CA SER A 234 -4.17 -15.04 15.94
C SER A 234 -3.17 -15.45 17.04
N SER A 235 -1.88 -15.39 16.72
CA SER A 235 -0.79 -15.61 17.68
C SER A 235 -0.27 -14.28 18.23
N LEU A 236 -0.31 -14.10 19.56
CA LEU A 236 -0.02 -12.82 20.23
C LEU A 236 1.21 -12.85 21.15
N GLY A 237 1.98 -13.94 21.17
CA GLY A 237 3.09 -14.12 22.13
C GLY A 237 4.05 -12.93 22.15
N SER A 238 4.28 -12.38 23.35
CA SER A 238 5.17 -11.24 23.60
C SER A 238 4.80 -9.95 22.84
N ALA A 239 3.56 -9.84 22.34
CA ALA A 239 3.09 -8.58 21.75
C ALA A 239 2.92 -7.50 22.83
N LEU A 240 3.24 -6.25 22.50
CA LEU A 240 3.20 -5.12 23.43
C LEU A 240 1.94 -4.29 23.20
N PHE A 241 1.10 -4.20 24.24
CA PHE A 241 -0.18 -3.48 24.23
C PHE A 241 -0.20 -2.33 25.25
N GLU A 242 0.78 -1.44 25.19
CA GLU A 242 0.87 -0.30 26.11
C GLU A 242 -0.01 0.86 25.67
N ASN A 243 -0.80 1.43 26.58
CA ASN A 243 -1.70 2.55 26.34
C ASN A 243 -2.65 2.36 25.14
N VAL A 244 -3.09 1.13 24.90
CA VAL A 244 -3.99 0.83 23.78
C VAL A 244 -5.44 1.15 24.11
N VAL A 245 -6.18 1.62 23.12
CA VAL A 245 -7.63 1.82 23.21
C VAL A 245 -8.34 0.57 22.66
N VAL A 246 -8.99 -0.21 23.52
CA VAL A 246 -9.68 -1.47 23.17
C VAL A 246 -11.13 -1.48 23.66
N LYS A 247 -11.99 -2.28 23.02
CA LYS A 247 -13.36 -2.56 23.53
C LYS A 247 -13.29 -3.52 24.73
N ASN A 248 -14.19 -3.36 25.71
CA ASN A 248 -14.18 -4.13 26.97
C ASN A 248 -14.11 -5.66 26.79
N ASN A 249 -14.78 -6.22 25.79
CA ASN A 249 -14.80 -7.67 25.52
C ASN A 249 -13.50 -8.20 24.90
N LEU A 250 -12.72 -7.34 24.23
CA LEU A 250 -11.46 -7.72 23.61
C LEU A 250 -10.32 -7.81 24.64
N LYS A 251 -10.44 -7.08 25.75
CA LYS A 251 -9.47 -7.06 26.84
C LYS A 251 -9.13 -8.49 27.31
N GLY A 252 -10.13 -9.28 27.68
CA GLY A 252 -9.94 -10.65 28.16
C GLY A 252 -9.22 -11.54 27.15
N GLN A 253 -9.58 -11.43 25.86
CA GLN A 253 -8.95 -12.21 24.79
C GLN A 253 -7.47 -11.85 24.60
N LEU A 254 -7.11 -10.55 24.72
CA LEU A 254 -5.72 -10.12 24.63
C LEU A 254 -4.88 -10.66 25.80
N PHE A 255 -5.43 -10.67 27.02
CA PHE A 255 -4.76 -11.25 28.18
C PHE A 255 -4.55 -12.77 28.02
N GLU A 256 -5.60 -13.53 27.71
CA GLU A 256 -5.52 -14.99 27.58
C GLU A 256 -4.54 -15.45 26.49
N LYS A 257 -4.47 -14.72 25.38
CA LYS A 257 -3.63 -15.07 24.22
C LYS A 257 -2.18 -14.60 24.33
N ASN A 258 -1.85 -13.73 25.28
CA ASN A 258 -0.51 -13.13 25.45
C ASN A 258 0.18 -13.56 26.77
N ASN A 259 -0.03 -14.81 27.18
CA ASN A 259 0.44 -15.36 28.45
C ASN A 259 1.97 -15.60 28.57
N VAL A 260 2.79 -15.08 27.64
CA VAL A 260 4.26 -15.15 27.70
C VAL A 260 4.79 -13.73 27.95
N GLY A 261 4.93 -13.35 29.22
CA GLY A 261 5.45 -12.02 29.62
C GLY A 261 4.92 -11.42 30.93
N LEU A 262 4.49 -12.27 31.87
CA LEU A 262 3.72 -11.91 33.08
C LEU A 262 4.37 -10.88 34.03
N ASP A 263 5.65 -10.56 33.91
CA ASP A 263 6.33 -9.70 34.90
C ASP A 263 6.20 -8.18 34.63
N THR A 264 5.60 -7.73 33.52
CA THR A 264 5.57 -6.28 33.17
C THR A 264 4.20 -5.71 32.74
N LEU A 265 3.12 -6.48 32.85
CA LEU A 265 1.82 -6.19 32.20
C LEU A 265 0.83 -5.31 33.01
N PHE A 266 1.00 -5.17 34.33
CA PHE A 266 -0.03 -4.54 35.18
C PHE A 266 -0.17 -3.00 35.04
N SER A 267 0.78 -2.30 34.42
CA SER A 267 0.82 -0.82 34.38
C SER A 267 0.37 -0.18 33.06
N LYS A 268 -0.13 -0.96 32.08
CA LYS A 268 -0.06 -0.56 30.66
C LYS A 268 -1.39 -0.35 29.92
N TYR A 269 -2.55 -0.31 30.56
CA TYR A 269 -3.83 -0.07 29.88
C TYR A 269 -4.53 1.19 30.36
N ILE A 270 -4.82 2.13 29.44
CA ILE A 270 -5.82 3.19 29.67
C ILE A 270 -7.15 2.66 29.14
N ILE A 271 -8.03 2.28 30.07
CA ILE A 271 -9.37 1.75 29.77
C ILE A 271 -10.31 2.94 29.63
N ILE A 272 -10.84 3.17 28.42
CA ILE A 272 -11.97 4.08 28.23
C ILE A 272 -13.23 3.21 28.12
N CYS A 273 -13.95 3.09 29.23
CA CYS A 273 -15.31 2.54 29.24
C CYS A 273 -16.25 3.55 28.57
N GLU A 274 -17.01 3.07 27.58
CA GLU A 274 -18.20 3.70 26.98
C GLU A 274 -18.14 5.21 26.75
N LEU A 275 -17.81 5.62 25.52
CA LEU A 275 -18.22 6.93 25.02
C LEU A 275 -19.12 6.73 23.80
N SER A 276 -20.41 6.85 24.04
CA SER A 276 -21.37 7.25 23.03
C SER A 276 -20.90 8.58 22.45
N SER A 277 -20.66 8.62 21.14
CA SER A 277 -20.13 9.73 20.34
C SER A 277 -18.61 9.99 20.46
N PHE A 278 -17.90 9.63 19.39
CA PHE A 278 -16.59 10.18 19.07
C PHE A 278 -16.74 11.69 18.84
N SER A 279 -15.97 12.51 19.54
CA SER A 279 -15.65 13.86 19.09
C SER A 279 -14.14 13.94 18.81
N ASP A 280 -13.75 14.69 17.78
CA ASP A 280 -12.36 14.92 17.35
C ASP A 280 -11.40 15.43 18.46
N SER A 281 -11.95 15.76 19.62
CA SER A 281 -11.24 16.23 20.80
C SER A 281 -10.38 15.16 21.51
N ILE A 282 -10.74 13.88 21.42
CA ILE A 282 -9.97 12.79 22.09
C ILE A 282 -8.73 12.42 21.27
N LEU A 283 -8.82 12.43 19.94
CA LEU A 283 -7.62 12.31 19.08
C LEU A 283 -6.62 13.45 19.35
N CYS A 284 -7.11 14.66 19.64
CA CYS A 284 -6.25 15.79 20.00
C CYS A 284 -5.56 15.62 21.37
N ARG A 285 -6.15 14.91 22.34
CA ARG A 285 -5.49 14.67 23.63
C ARG A 285 -4.23 13.81 23.52
N PHE A 286 -4.13 12.93 22.53
CA PHE A 286 -2.91 12.16 22.27
C PHE A 286 -1.78 12.99 21.63
N LYS A 287 -2.09 14.13 20.99
CA LYS A 287 -1.08 15.10 20.52
C LYS A 287 -0.53 16.01 21.63
N ILE A 288 -1.20 16.11 22.78
CA ILE A 288 -0.87 17.10 23.82
C ILE A 288 0.17 16.58 24.83
N ASN A 289 0.46 15.27 24.85
CA ASN A 289 1.53 14.72 25.69
C ASN A 289 2.93 14.84 25.04
N GLU A 290 3.06 15.53 23.90
CA GLU A 290 4.33 16.08 23.43
C GLU A 290 4.57 17.45 24.09
N ARG A 291 5.13 17.43 25.29
CA ARG A 291 6.01 18.49 25.80
C ARG A 291 7.20 17.86 26.50
#